data_AF-A0AAJ0D013-F1
#
_entry.id   AF-A0AAJ0D013-F1
#
_cell.length_a   1.000
_cell.length_b   1.000
_cell.length_c   1.000
_cell.angle_alpha   90.00
_cell.angle_beta   90.00
_cell.angle_gamma   90.00
#
_symmetry.space_group_name_H-M   'P 1'
#
loop_
_entity.id
_entity.type
_entity.pdbx_description
1 polymer ?
#
loop_
_entity_poly.entity_id
_entity_poly.type
_entity_poly.pdbx_seq_one_letter_code
_entity_poly.pdbx_strand_id
1 'polypeptide(L)'
;MLSLLQLANAFMVLGPLASAALLPRQQRDFCSTQADADILALHEKLAKDKPDFTRRDTGELISLDAWVHVVAVNETKQGGWLTDEEISGQMKILNDAYAPSNLTFNLAGTTRTKNASWADKPEIFEKDLKTKLHRGTSRTLNLYYAPGLGAGGVCVFPNMNAYEGEALAKNGCMVGSFSLPGNKPPFNQGLTTVHEVGHWFGLLHTFEGGCNEKGGDFIADTPAEASPNWGECPVGRDTCPDMPGLDPVENYMDYSAE
;
A
#
# COMPACT_ATOMS: atom_id res chain seq x y z
N MET A 1 10.11 -13.66 41.41
CA MET A 1 10.00 -14.28 40.07
C MET A 1 8.90 -15.33 40.13
N LEU A 2 7.76 -15.03 39.51
CA LEU A 2 6.68 -15.96 39.21
C LEU A 2 6.08 -15.49 37.87
N SER A 3 5.99 -16.43 36.95
CA SER A 3 5.76 -16.27 35.50
C SER A 3 4.31 -15.93 35.14
N LEU A 4 4.14 -15.27 33.99
CA LEU A 4 2.88 -15.10 33.26
C LEU A 4 2.27 -16.48 32.92
N LEU A 5 1.60 -17.11 33.87
CA LEU A 5 0.78 -18.31 33.71
C LEU A 5 -0.09 -18.48 34.96
N GLN A 6 -0.90 -17.46 35.24
CA GLN A 6 -2.16 -17.66 35.96
C GLN A 6 -3.28 -17.35 34.99
N LEU A 7 -3.71 -18.45 34.37
CA LEU A 7 -4.80 -18.59 33.44
C LEU A 7 -6.06 -17.88 33.92
N ALA A 8 -6.52 -17.00 33.04
CA ALA A 8 -7.90 -16.68 32.85
C ALA A 8 -8.75 -17.97 32.79
N ASN A 9 -9.74 -18.05 33.66
CA ASN A 9 -10.89 -18.92 33.46
C ASN A 9 -12.09 -18.29 34.17
N ALA A 10 -13.07 -17.82 33.39
CA ALA A 10 -14.46 -18.28 33.42
C ALA A 10 -15.43 -17.20 32.91
N PHE A 11 -16.16 -17.58 31.87
CA PHE A 11 -17.21 -16.86 31.15
C PHE A 11 -18.51 -16.63 31.96
N MET A 12 -19.26 -15.60 31.53
CA MET A 12 -20.72 -15.51 31.32
C MET A 12 -21.44 -14.37 32.05
N VAL A 13 -21.94 -13.38 31.29
CA VAL A 13 -23.36 -12.97 31.31
C VAL A 13 -23.77 -12.56 29.87
N LEU A 14 -24.98 -12.96 29.49
CA LEU A 14 -25.61 -13.01 28.17
C LEU A 14 -26.26 -11.69 27.68
N GLY A 15 -26.13 -11.41 26.37
CA GLY A 15 -27.18 -10.92 25.44
C GLY A 15 -27.56 -9.42 25.46
N PRO A 16 -28.05 -8.84 24.33
CA PRO A 16 -28.89 -9.51 23.32
C PRO A 16 -28.50 -9.32 21.83
N LEU A 17 -28.78 -10.37 21.06
CA LEU A 17 -29.32 -10.39 19.69
C LEU A 17 -28.95 -9.23 18.74
N ALA A 18 -27.96 -9.47 17.88
CA ALA A 18 -27.94 -8.89 16.54
C ALA A 18 -28.03 -10.04 15.52
N SER A 19 -29.07 -9.98 14.69
CA SER A 19 -29.31 -10.89 13.58
C SER A 19 -28.04 -11.16 12.79
N ALA A 20 -27.69 -12.43 12.66
CA ALA A 20 -26.83 -12.91 11.58
C ALA A 20 -27.59 -12.74 10.25
N ALA A 21 -27.63 -11.51 9.75
CA ALA A 21 -27.83 -11.26 8.34
C ALA A 21 -26.56 -11.75 7.64
N LEU A 22 -26.73 -12.65 6.67
CA LEU A 22 -25.71 -13.11 5.76
C LEU A 22 -24.99 -11.89 5.16
N LEU A 23 -23.81 -11.56 5.69
CA LEU A 23 -22.96 -10.53 5.11
C LEU A 23 -22.53 -11.04 3.71
N PRO A 24 -22.89 -10.35 2.63
CA PRO A 24 -22.47 -10.77 1.31
C PRO A 24 -20.94 -10.64 1.23
N ARG A 25 -20.29 -11.78 1.00
CA ARG A 25 -18.95 -11.96 0.43
C ARG A 25 -18.02 -10.74 0.55
N GLN A 26 -17.45 -10.56 1.76
CA GLN A 26 -16.27 -9.75 2.10
C GLN A 26 -16.03 -8.53 1.21
N GLN A 27 -16.40 -7.37 1.76
CA GLN A 27 -15.56 -6.18 1.84
C GLN A 27 -14.10 -6.64 2.10
N ARG A 28 -13.36 -6.93 1.03
CA ARG A 28 -11.94 -7.30 1.12
C ARG A 28 -11.19 -6.01 1.38
N ASP A 29 -10.32 -6.05 2.38
CA ASP A 29 -9.33 -5.03 2.68
C ASP A 29 -8.57 -4.68 1.39
N PHE A 30 -8.98 -3.60 0.71
CA PHE A 30 -8.19 -3.00 -0.35
C PHE A 30 -6.94 -2.42 0.34
N CYS A 31 -5.76 -2.72 -0.22
CA CYS A 31 -4.46 -2.66 0.44
C CYS A 31 -4.36 -3.52 1.72
N SER A 32 -3.31 -4.33 1.82
CA SER A 32 -3.00 -5.14 3.01
C SER A 32 -1.69 -4.73 3.70
N THR A 33 -1.13 -3.57 3.35
CA THR A 33 0.05 -3.04 4.02
C THR A 33 -0.34 -2.44 5.37
N GLN A 34 0.19 -3.03 6.44
CA GLN A 34 -0.04 -2.59 7.82
C GLN A 34 1.28 -2.19 8.46
N ALA A 35 1.32 -1.02 9.09
CA ALA A 35 2.47 -0.57 9.85
C ALA A 35 2.58 -1.38 11.14
N ASP A 36 3.78 -1.91 11.42
CA ASP A 36 4.06 -2.55 12.69
C ASP A 36 4.48 -1.51 13.75
N ALA A 37 4.69 -1.99 14.98
CA ALA A 37 5.07 -1.13 16.10
C ALA A 37 6.39 -0.38 15.87
N ASP A 38 7.33 -0.94 15.12
CA ASP A 38 8.63 -0.33 14.86
C ASP A 38 8.48 0.82 13.85
N ILE A 39 7.68 0.62 12.79
CA ILE A 39 7.32 1.67 11.83
C ILE A 39 6.55 2.81 12.51
N LEU A 40 5.58 2.50 13.36
CA LEU A 40 4.82 3.51 14.11
C LEU A 40 5.73 4.29 15.07
N ALA A 41 6.63 3.60 15.79
CA ALA A 41 7.59 4.26 16.68
C ALA A 41 8.57 5.17 15.92
N LEU A 42 8.96 4.78 14.70
CA LEU A 42 9.79 5.61 13.84
C LEU A 42 9.06 6.89 13.42
N HIS A 43 7.80 6.79 13.00
CA HIS A 43 6.98 7.96 12.65
C HIS A 43 6.78 8.90 13.83
N GLU A 44 6.45 8.36 15.00
CA GLU A 44 6.31 9.17 16.21
C GLU A 44 7.61 9.90 16.58
N LYS A 45 8.76 9.24 16.37
CA LYS A 45 10.07 9.88 16.57
C LYS A 45 10.33 10.98 15.54
N LEU A 46 10.06 10.72 14.26
CA LEU A 46 10.25 11.71 13.19
C LEU A 46 9.37 12.95 13.40
N ALA A 47 8.11 12.77 13.79
CA ALA A 47 7.20 13.87 14.10
C ALA A 47 7.67 14.70 15.30
N LYS A 48 8.30 14.08 16.30
CA LYS A 48 8.92 14.81 17.43
C LYS A 48 10.16 15.60 16.98
N ASP A 49 11.00 15.00 16.14
CA ASP A 49 12.26 15.61 15.67
C ASP A 49 12.00 16.71 14.62
N LYS A 50 10.92 16.58 13.83
CA LYS A 50 10.50 17.49 12.76
C LYS A 50 8.97 17.62 12.73
N PRO A 51 8.39 18.50 13.55
CA PRO A 51 6.93 18.63 13.66
C PRO A 51 6.27 19.18 12.39
N ASP A 52 7.02 19.90 11.54
CA ASP A 52 6.54 20.46 10.28
C ASP A 52 6.90 19.58 9.08
N PHE A 53 6.93 18.25 9.27
CA PHE A 53 7.21 17.32 8.18
C PHE A 53 6.06 17.36 7.17
N THR A 54 6.37 17.86 5.98
CA THR A 54 5.42 18.12 4.88
C THR A 54 5.98 17.54 3.59
N ARG A 55 5.22 17.64 2.50
CA ARG A 55 5.71 17.22 1.18
C ARG A 55 7.07 17.86 0.83
N ARG A 56 7.93 17.09 0.18
CA ARG A 56 9.21 17.58 -0.36
C ARG A 56 8.95 18.56 -1.52
N ASP A 57 8.99 19.86 -1.23
CA ASP A 57 8.79 20.91 -2.24
C ASP A 57 10.10 21.42 -2.88
N THR A 58 11.26 21.13 -2.29
CA THR A 58 12.57 21.56 -2.79
C THR A 58 13.63 20.46 -2.65
N GLY A 59 14.63 20.47 -3.53
CA GLY A 59 15.78 19.55 -3.47
C GLY A 59 16.17 18.98 -4.84
N GLU A 60 17.28 18.26 -4.89
CA GLU A 60 17.72 17.56 -6.11
C GLU A 60 16.69 16.50 -6.53
N LEU A 61 16.59 16.27 -7.85
CA LEU A 61 15.80 15.18 -8.40
C LEU A 61 16.34 13.85 -7.87
N ILE A 62 15.49 13.09 -7.19
CA ILE A 62 15.80 11.72 -6.81
C ILE A 62 15.30 10.81 -7.93
N SER A 63 16.25 10.15 -8.61
CA SER A 63 15.97 9.17 -9.65
C SER A 63 16.24 7.77 -9.12
N LEU A 64 15.24 6.90 -9.20
CA LEU A 64 15.31 5.51 -8.74
C LEU A 64 15.04 4.58 -9.92
N ASP A 65 15.73 3.44 -9.94
CA ASP A 65 15.43 2.41 -10.91
C ASP A 65 14.24 1.57 -10.44
N ALA A 66 13.39 1.19 -11.39
CA ALA A 66 12.24 0.34 -11.19
C ALA A 66 12.32 -0.91 -12.08
N TRP A 67 11.95 -2.06 -11.53
CA TRP A 67 11.73 -3.30 -12.26
C TRP A 67 10.25 -3.69 -12.17
N VAL A 68 9.70 -4.11 -13.32
CA VAL A 68 8.32 -4.59 -13.40
C VAL A 68 8.30 -6.09 -13.67
N HIS A 69 7.65 -6.83 -12.80
CA HIS A 69 7.52 -8.28 -12.85
C HIS A 69 6.06 -8.66 -13.10
N VAL A 70 5.77 -9.10 -14.31
CA VAL A 70 4.44 -9.64 -14.67
C VAL A 70 4.39 -11.11 -14.28
N VAL A 71 3.46 -11.47 -13.40
CA VAL A 71 3.22 -12.85 -12.97
C VAL A 71 1.81 -13.23 -13.40
N ALA A 72 1.73 -14.17 -14.33
CA ALA A 72 0.50 -14.44 -15.06
C ALA A 72 0.14 -15.93 -15.05
N VAL A 73 -1.15 -16.21 -15.15
CA VAL A 73 -1.69 -17.56 -15.35
C VAL A 73 -1.37 -18.07 -16.74
N ASN A 74 -1.51 -17.22 -17.76
CA ASN A 74 -1.26 -17.50 -19.17
C ASN A 74 -1.02 -16.19 -19.93
N GLU A 75 -0.81 -16.24 -21.26
CA GLU A 75 -0.45 -15.07 -22.08
C GLU A 75 -1.66 -14.25 -22.56
N THR A 76 -2.73 -14.21 -21.76
CA THR A 76 -3.91 -13.38 -22.03
C THR A 76 -4.01 -12.23 -21.04
N LYS A 77 -4.72 -11.16 -21.41
CA LYS A 77 -5.00 -10.03 -20.51
C LYS A 77 -5.71 -10.49 -19.24
N GLN A 78 -6.70 -11.37 -19.36
CA GLN A 78 -7.43 -11.95 -18.21
C GLN A 78 -6.51 -12.81 -17.33
N GLY A 79 -5.50 -13.46 -17.92
CA GLY A 79 -4.46 -14.19 -17.20
C GLY A 79 -3.41 -13.30 -16.54
N GLY A 80 -3.51 -11.97 -16.65
CA GLY A 80 -2.55 -11.02 -16.09
C GLY A 80 -1.31 -10.76 -16.96
N TRP A 81 -1.33 -11.13 -18.25
CA TRP A 81 -0.21 -10.90 -19.16
C TRP A 81 -0.19 -9.46 -19.67
N LEU A 82 0.46 -8.57 -18.91
CA LEU A 82 0.57 -7.16 -19.25
C LEU A 82 1.48 -6.91 -20.45
N THR A 83 1.04 -6.06 -21.36
CA THR A 83 1.80 -5.55 -22.51
C THR A 83 2.83 -4.50 -22.09
N ASP A 84 3.83 -4.23 -22.93
CA ASP A 84 4.80 -3.15 -22.66
C ASP A 84 4.13 -1.76 -22.65
N GLU A 85 3.03 -1.58 -23.40
CA GLU A 85 2.23 -0.36 -23.41
C GLU A 85 1.51 -0.14 -22.07
N GLU A 86 0.86 -1.17 -21.52
CA GLU A 86 0.22 -1.10 -20.20
C GLU A 86 1.24 -0.80 -19.09
N ILE A 87 2.42 -1.43 -19.16
CA ILE A 87 3.51 -1.18 -18.21
C ILE A 87 4.02 0.26 -18.33
N SER A 88 4.27 0.72 -19.55
CA SER A 88 4.75 2.10 -19.79
C SER A 88 3.71 3.13 -19.35
N GLY A 89 2.42 2.87 -19.59
CA GLY A 89 1.32 3.71 -19.10
C GLY A 89 1.29 3.79 -17.58
N GLN A 90 1.42 2.65 -16.88
CA GLN A 90 1.48 2.63 -15.43
C GLN A 90 2.72 3.36 -14.87
N MET A 91 3.89 3.18 -15.50
CA MET A 91 5.10 3.92 -15.12
C MET A 91 4.98 5.43 -15.36
N LYS A 92 4.22 5.85 -16.37
CA LYS A 92 3.92 7.26 -16.61
C LYS A 92 3.08 7.82 -15.46
N ILE A 93 2.01 7.13 -15.08
CA ILE A 93 1.11 7.55 -13.97
C ILE A 93 1.88 7.64 -12.66
N LEU A 94 2.74 6.65 -12.39
CA LEU A 94 3.63 6.69 -11.22
C LEU A 94 4.55 7.92 -11.25
N ASN A 95 5.22 8.18 -12.37
CA ASN A 95 6.08 9.35 -12.50
C ASN A 95 5.31 10.68 -12.38
N ASP A 96 4.12 10.78 -12.97
CA ASP A 96 3.29 11.99 -12.90
C ASP A 96 2.87 12.27 -11.44
N ALA A 97 2.48 11.23 -10.68
CA ALA A 97 2.08 11.36 -9.28
C ALA A 97 3.22 11.81 -8.36
N TYR A 98 4.45 11.34 -8.62
CA TYR A 98 5.62 11.65 -7.80
C TYR A 98 6.45 12.86 -8.28
N ALA A 99 6.20 13.37 -9.49
CA ALA A 99 6.90 14.52 -10.05
C ALA A 99 6.83 15.78 -9.15
N PRO A 100 5.70 16.13 -8.50
CA PRO A 100 5.64 17.27 -7.57
C PRO A 100 6.59 17.14 -6.38
N SER A 101 7.00 15.91 -6.02
CA SER A 101 7.95 15.62 -4.94
C SER A 101 9.40 15.51 -5.43
N ASN A 102 9.70 15.94 -6.67
CA ASN A 102 11.01 15.81 -7.31
C ASN A 102 11.56 14.37 -7.29
N LEU A 103 10.68 13.41 -7.56
CA LEU A 103 10.96 11.98 -7.63
C LEU A 103 10.61 11.45 -9.02
N THR A 104 11.45 10.55 -9.53
CA THR A 104 11.20 9.86 -10.79
C THR A 104 11.71 8.41 -10.76
N PHE A 105 11.06 7.56 -11.54
CA PHE A 105 11.35 6.15 -11.68
C PHE A 105 11.75 5.83 -13.13
N ASN A 106 12.95 5.30 -13.31
CA ASN A 106 13.42 4.78 -14.58
C ASN A 106 13.06 3.31 -14.70
N LEU A 107 12.36 2.89 -15.75
CA LEU A 107 12.12 1.48 -15.99
C LEU A 107 13.42 0.79 -16.45
N ALA A 108 14.10 0.13 -15.52
CA ALA A 108 15.35 -0.58 -15.78
C ALA A 108 15.12 -1.93 -16.49
N GLY A 109 13.94 -2.52 -16.35
CA GLY A 109 13.57 -3.71 -17.10
C GLY A 109 12.23 -4.32 -16.71
N THR A 110 11.81 -5.30 -17.50
CA THR A 110 10.58 -6.07 -17.28
C THR A 110 10.87 -7.55 -17.34
N THR A 111 10.22 -8.34 -16.48
CA THR A 111 10.18 -9.80 -16.60
C THR A 111 8.74 -10.27 -16.73
N ARG A 112 8.49 -11.34 -17.47
CA ARG A 112 7.17 -11.99 -17.55
C ARG A 112 7.30 -13.47 -17.18
N THR A 113 6.53 -13.92 -16.19
CA THR A 113 6.59 -15.26 -15.63
C THR A 113 5.22 -15.91 -15.69
N LYS A 114 5.13 -17.07 -16.37
CA LYS A 114 3.92 -17.90 -16.35
C LYS A 114 3.99 -18.87 -15.17
N ASN A 115 3.23 -18.56 -14.14
CA ASN A 115 3.11 -19.41 -12.96
C ASN A 115 1.72 -19.21 -12.36
N ALA A 116 0.79 -20.13 -12.66
CA ALA A 116 -0.60 -20.00 -12.26
C ALA A 116 -0.78 -19.92 -10.73
N SER A 117 0.02 -20.65 -9.95
CA SER A 117 -0.06 -20.61 -8.48
C SER A 117 0.35 -19.24 -7.93
N TRP A 118 1.44 -18.68 -8.45
CA TRP A 118 1.89 -17.34 -8.06
C TRP A 118 0.95 -16.24 -8.54
N ALA A 119 0.35 -16.40 -9.73
CA ALA A 119 -0.58 -15.43 -10.28
C ALA A 119 -1.95 -15.43 -9.57
N ASP A 120 -2.42 -16.60 -9.12
CA ASP A 120 -3.71 -16.76 -8.43
C ASP A 120 -3.66 -16.33 -6.96
N LYS A 121 -2.55 -16.62 -6.25
CA LYS A 121 -2.39 -16.32 -4.81
C LYS A 121 -0.99 -15.81 -4.50
N PRO A 122 -0.58 -14.67 -5.06
CA PRO A 122 0.77 -14.13 -4.87
C PRO A 122 1.12 -13.95 -3.39
N GLU A 123 0.15 -13.61 -2.53
CA GLU A 123 0.33 -13.46 -1.09
C GLU A 123 0.80 -14.75 -0.37
N ILE A 124 0.37 -15.92 -0.85
CA ILE A 124 0.82 -17.21 -0.28
C ILE A 124 2.25 -17.53 -0.75
N PHE A 125 2.62 -17.09 -1.94
CA PHE A 125 3.89 -17.40 -2.59
C PHE A 125 4.88 -16.22 -2.58
N GLU A 126 4.63 -15.18 -1.78
CA GLU A 126 5.39 -13.93 -1.81
C GLU A 126 6.89 -14.18 -1.69
N LYS A 127 7.30 -15.02 -0.73
CA LYS A 127 8.70 -15.34 -0.49
C LYS A 127 9.36 -15.95 -1.74
N ASP A 128 8.74 -16.96 -2.34
CA ASP A 128 9.31 -17.65 -3.51
C ASP A 128 9.32 -16.75 -4.74
N LEU A 129 8.20 -16.06 -4.98
CA LEU A 129 8.02 -15.11 -6.08
C LEU A 129 9.07 -14.01 -6.01
N LYS A 130 9.15 -13.30 -4.88
CA LYS A 130 10.05 -12.16 -4.73
C LYS A 130 11.52 -12.59 -4.67
N THR A 131 11.86 -13.68 -3.98
CA THR A 131 13.24 -14.23 -3.98
C THR A 131 13.72 -14.60 -5.39
N LYS A 132 12.83 -15.13 -6.23
CA LYS A 132 13.20 -15.51 -7.60
C LYS A 132 13.34 -14.31 -8.53
N LEU A 133 12.46 -13.34 -8.38
CA LEU A 133 12.26 -12.29 -9.39
C LEU A 133 12.95 -10.97 -9.04
N HIS A 134 13.23 -10.69 -7.77
CA HIS A 134 13.85 -9.43 -7.33
C HIS A 134 15.09 -9.06 -8.16
N ARG A 135 15.26 -7.76 -8.40
CA ARG A 135 16.38 -7.15 -9.11
C ARG A 135 16.88 -5.92 -8.37
N GLY A 136 18.19 -5.70 -8.51
CA GLY A 136 18.85 -4.50 -8.01
C GLY A 136 19.19 -4.57 -6.52
N THR A 137 19.03 -3.45 -5.83
CA THR A 137 19.41 -3.27 -4.42
C THR A 137 18.22 -2.73 -3.63
N SER A 138 18.42 -2.41 -2.35
CA SER A 138 17.41 -1.74 -1.51
C SER A 138 16.94 -0.38 -2.06
N ARG A 139 17.63 0.19 -3.06
CA ARG A 139 17.25 1.42 -3.76
C ARG A 139 16.50 1.19 -5.07
N THR A 140 16.22 -0.08 -5.43
CA THR A 140 15.55 -0.45 -6.67
C THR A 140 14.11 -0.85 -6.36
N LEU A 141 13.14 -0.09 -6.89
CA LEU A 141 11.74 -0.42 -6.73
C LEU A 141 11.40 -1.67 -7.56
N ASN A 142 10.89 -2.72 -6.92
CA ASN A 142 10.40 -3.91 -7.61
C ASN A 142 8.87 -3.94 -7.52
N LEU A 143 8.19 -3.89 -8.67
CA LEU A 143 6.73 -3.96 -8.79
C LEU A 143 6.33 -5.31 -9.36
N TYR A 144 5.55 -6.10 -8.63
CA TYR A 144 5.09 -7.42 -9.02
C TYR A 144 3.58 -7.38 -9.32
N TYR A 145 3.20 -7.51 -10.58
CA TYR A 145 1.79 -7.52 -10.98
C TYR A 145 1.27 -8.95 -11.10
N ALA A 146 0.17 -9.22 -10.41
CA ALA A 146 -0.52 -10.52 -10.45
C ALA A 146 -2.04 -10.33 -10.45
N PRO A 147 -2.81 -11.10 -11.22
CA PRO A 147 -4.26 -10.92 -11.33
C PRO A 147 -5.03 -11.37 -10.08
N GLY A 148 -4.48 -12.30 -9.29
CA GLY A 148 -5.14 -12.92 -8.15
C GLY A 148 -4.92 -12.23 -6.80
N LEU A 149 -4.15 -11.14 -6.74
CA LEU A 149 -3.89 -10.44 -5.48
C LEU A 149 -5.20 -9.86 -4.90
N GLY A 150 -5.76 -10.56 -3.91
CA GLY A 150 -7.11 -10.28 -3.41
C GLY A 150 -7.28 -8.94 -2.72
N ALA A 151 -6.19 -8.35 -2.22
CA ALA A 151 -6.16 -7.07 -1.53
C ALA A 151 -5.97 -5.87 -2.46
N GLY A 152 -5.79 -6.05 -3.77
CA GLY A 152 -5.45 -4.93 -4.66
C GLY A 152 -3.97 -4.53 -4.60
N GLY A 153 -3.37 -4.42 -3.40
CA GLY A 153 -1.97 -4.09 -3.25
C GLY A 153 -1.38 -4.50 -1.89
N VAL A 154 -0.06 -4.69 -1.87
CA VAL A 154 0.74 -4.81 -0.65
C VAL A 154 2.21 -4.47 -0.94
N CYS A 155 2.77 -3.57 -0.14
CA CYS A 155 4.18 -3.22 -0.09
C CYS A 155 4.83 -3.48 1.26
N VAL A 156 6.15 -3.61 1.19
CA VAL A 156 7.01 -3.64 2.37
C VAL A 156 7.50 -2.22 2.66
N PHE A 157 7.24 -1.74 3.88
CA PHE A 157 7.78 -0.48 4.39
C PHE A 157 9.32 -0.43 4.35
N PRO A 158 9.95 0.76 4.37
CA PRO A 158 11.39 0.89 4.47
C PRO A 158 11.95 0.11 5.66
N ASN A 159 12.81 -0.87 5.37
CA ASN A 159 13.53 -1.61 6.38
C ASN A 159 15.02 -1.27 6.29
N MET A 160 15.53 -0.61 7.33
CA MET A 160 16.94 -0.17 7.41
C MET A 160 17.95 -1.32 7.40
N ASN A 161 17.51 -2.58 7.44
CA ASN A 161 18.37 -3.77 7.39
C ASN A 161 18.16 -4.60 6.10
N ALA A 162 17.32 -4.17 5.16
CA ALA A 162 17.02 -4.90 3.94
C ALA A 162 18.09 -4.75 2.84
N TYR A 163 19.37 -4.96 3.16
CA TYR A 163 20.48 -4.83 2.21
C TYR A 163 20.85 -6.14 1.52
N GLU A 164 20.49 -7.29 2.08
CA GLU A 164 20.80 -8.60 1.52
C GLU A 164 19.78 -9.69 1.92
N GLY A 165 19.94 -10.87 1.33
CA GLY A 165 19.20 -12.06 1.69
C GLY A 165 17.68 -11.93 1.51
N GLU A 166 16.93 -12.56 2.42
CA GLU A 166 15.47 -12.58 2.38
C GLU A 166 14.84 -11.19 2.60
N ALA A 167 15.46 -10.34 3.43
CA ALA A 167 14.96 -9.00 3.69
C ALA A 167 15.04 -8.11 2.44
N LEU A 168 16.15 -8.17 1.69
CA LEU A 168 16.25 -7.51 0.39
C LEU A 168 15.25 -8.10 -0.61
N ALA A 169 15.16 -9.44 -0.69
CA ALA A 169 14.27 -10.10 -1.64
C ALA A 169 12.81 -9.64 -1.47
N LYS A 170 12.33 -9.49 -0.22
CA LYS A 170 10.96 -9.04 0.08
C LYS A 170 10.67 -7.59 -0.31
N ASN A 171 11.70 -6.76 -0.50
CA ASN A 171 11.54 -5.35 -0.85
C ASN A 171 10.73 -5.17 -2.15
N GLY A 172 9.87 -4.15 -2.16
CA GLY A 172 8.98 -3.83 -3.26
C GLY A 172 7.53 -4.20 -2.99
N CYS A 173 6.73 -4.12 -4.05
CA CYS A 173 5.28 -4.05 -3.98
C CYS A 173 4.63 -5.10 -4.88
N MET A 174 3.67 -5.85 -4.36
CA MET A 174 2.78 -6.67 -5.17
C MET A 174 1.50 -5.89 -5.42
N VAL A 175 1.04 -5.88 -6.66
CA VAL A 175 -0.14 -5.11 -7.09
C VAL A 175 -1.03 -5.99 -7.95
N GLY A 176 -2.34 -5.88 -7.74
CA GLY A 176 -3.37 -6.51 -8.54
C GLY A 176 -3.33 -5.95 -9.95
N SER A 177 -3.07 -6.79 -10.97
CA SER A 177 -3.00 -6.30 -12.36
C SER A 177 -4.34 -5.77 -12.90
N PHE A 178 -5.43 -6.06 -12.20
CA PHE A 178 -6.75 -5.49 -12.45
C PHE A 178 -6.84 -3.99 -12.12
N SER A 179 -5.89 -3.43 -11.36
CA SER A 179 -5.87 -2.01 -10.98
C SER A 179 -5.31 -1.08 -12.06
N LEU A 180 -4.69 -1.63 -13.10
CA LEU A 180 -4.11 -0.82 -14.18
C LEU A 180 -5.20 -0.10 -15.01
N PRO A 181 -4.84 1.02 -15.66
CA PRO A 181 -5.69 1.73 -16.62
C PRO A 181 -6.40 0.82 -17.63
N GLY A 182 -7.69 1.07 -17.84
CA GLY A 182 -8.51 0.36 -18.83
C GLY A 182 -9.09 -0.97 -18.35
N ASN A 183 -8.98 -1.27 -17.05
CA ASN A 183 -9.73 -2.35 -16.38
C ASN A 183 -11.07 -1.84 -15.82
N LYS A 184 -11.73 -2.61 -14.96
CA LYS A 184 -13.05 -2.29 -14.42
C LYS A 184 -12.95 -1.44 -13.13
N PRO A 185 -13.78 -0.39 -12.97
CA PRO A 185 -13.82 0.43 -11.76
C PRO A 185 -14.18 -0.39 -10.51
N PRO A 186 -13.92 0.12 -9.29
CA PRO A 186 -13.54 1.51 -8.97
C PRO A 186 -12.03 1.78 -8.82
N PHE A 187 -11.18 0.77 -8.97
CA PHE A 187 -9.72 0.92 -8.86
C PHE A 187 -9.10 0.47 -10.17
N ASN A 188 -9.05 1.36 -11.15
CA ASN A 188 -8.68 1.03 -12.54
C ASN A 188 -8.02 2.18 -13.30
N GLN A 189 -7.48 3.16 -12.59
CA GLN A 189 -6.70 4.28 -13.12
C GLN A 189 -5.22 4.16 -12.76
N GLY A 190 -4.80 3.08 -12.08
CA GLY A 190 -3.41 2.81 -11.73
C GLY A 190 -2.94 3.51 -10.46
N LEU A 191 -3.83 4.12 -9.68
CA LEU A 191 -3.47 4.82 -8.43
C LEU A 191 -3.17 3.84 -7.30
N THR A 192 -3.67 2.61 -7.38
CA THR A 192 -3.26 1.53 -6.47
C THR A 192 -1.74 1.37 -6.44
N THR A 193 -1.07 1.45 -7.60
CA THR A 193 0.41 1.38 -7.62
C THR A 193 1.05 2.60 -6.95
N VAL A 194 0.44 3.78 -7.09
CA VAL A 194 0.92 5.02 -6.46
C VAL A 194 0.80 4.92 -4.94
N HIS A 195 -0.37 4.48 -4.44
CA HIS A 195 -0.63 4.21 -3.02
C HIS A 195 0.42 3.28 -2.41
N GLU A 196 0.60 2.12 -3.05
CA GLU A 196 1.54 1.09 -2.63
C GLU A 196 2.99 1.63 -2.59
N VAL A 197 3.43 2.35 -3.62
CA VAL A 197 4.76 2.98 -3.62
C VAL A 197 4.90 4.03 -2.52
N GLY A 198 3.80 4.64 -2.05
CA GLY A 198 3.77 5.52 -0.88
C GLY A 198 4.24 4.79 0.37
N HIS A 199 3.71 3.60 0.63
CA HIS A 199 4.19 2.73 1.71
C HIS A 199 5.64 2.31 1.53
N TRP A 200 6.10 2.05 0.30
CA TRP A 200 7.51 1.73 0.03
C TRP A 200 8.45 2.89 0.40
N PHE A 201 7.97 4.14 0.36
CA PHE A 201 8.68 5.31 0.87
C PHE A 201 8.50 5.57 2.37
N GLY A 202 7.58 4.84 3.02
CA GLY A 202 7.34 4.97 4.45
C GLY A 202 5.99 5.56 4.81
N LEU A 203 5.22 6.10 3.86
CA LEU A 203 3.97 6.79 4.19
C LEU A 203 2.94 5.84 4.80
N LEU A 204 2.30 6.28 5.87
CA LEU A 204 1.18 5.57 6.49
C LEU A 204 -0.12 5.92 5.75
N HIS A 205 -1.18 5.18 6.05
CA HIS A 205 -2.52 5.59 5.66
C HIS A 205 -2.91 6.89 6.35
N THR A 206 -3.69 7.73 5.68
CA THR A 206 -4.18 9.02 6.23
C THR A 206 -5.03 8.86 7.49
N PHE A 207 -5.73 7.74 7.62
CA PHE A 207 -6.52 7.35 8.78
C PHE A 207 -5.74 6.61 9.88
N GLU A 208 -4.42 6.42 9.70
CA GLU A 208 -3.58 5.83 10.74
C GLU A 208 -3.58 6.76 11.98
N GLY A 209 -3.70 6.19 13.18
CA GLY A 209 -3.81 6.97 14.41
C GLY A 209 -5.17 7.65 14.68
N GLY A 210 -6.01 7.86 13.66
CA GLY A 210 -7.37 8.38 13.80
C GLY A 210 -7.46 9.82 14.30
N CYS A 211 -8.60 10.17 14.91
CA CYS A 211 -8.86 11.52 15.41
C CYS A 211 -8.11 11.84 16.71
N ASN A 212 -6.79 12.06 16.64
CA ASN A 212 -5.98 12.38 17.81
C ASN A 212 -5.11 13.65 17.62
N GLU A 213 -4.69 14.27 18.73
CA GLU A 213 -3.85 15.49 18.73
C GLU A 213 -2.45 15.28 18.11
N LYS A 214 -2.00 14.03 17.93
CA LYS A 214 -0.75 13.72 17.22
C LYS A 214 -0.91 13.77 15.70
N GLY A 215 -2.13 14.01 15.19
CA GLY A 215 -2.38 14.43 13.81
C GLY A 215 -2.44 13.30 12.80
N GLY A 216 -3.10 12.18 13.11
CA GLY A 216 -3.29 11.12 12.12
C GLY A 216 -1.99 10.40 11.76
N ASP A 217 -1.65 10.42 10.46
CA ASP A 217 -0.56 9.68 9.81
C ASP A 217 0.87 10.18 10.11
N PHE A 218 1.00 11.13 11.05
CA PHE A 218 2.23 11.83 11.43
C PHE A 218 2.80 12.79 10.35
N ILE A 219 1.98 13.19 9.38
CA ILE A 219 2.33 14.17 8.35
C ILE A 219 1.57 15.47 8.62
N ALA A 220 2.30 16.59 8.78
CA ALA A 220 1.74 17.83 9.32
C ALA A 220 0.71 18.50 8.40
N ASP A 221 0.81 18.28 7.09
CA ASP A 221 -0.11 18.81 6.08
C ASP A 221 -1.22 17.83 5.68
N THR A 222 -1.33 16.67 6.35
CA THR A 222 -2.46 15.75 6.21
C THR A 222 -3.48 16.02 7.34
N PRO A 223 -4.71 16.48 7.02
CA PRO A 223 -5.79 16.51 8.00
C PRO A 223 -6.07 15.11 8.55
N ALA A 224 -6.26 14.99 9.86
CA ALA A 224 -6.56 13.71 10.48
C ALA A 224 -7.97 13.24 10.11
N GLU A 225 -8.11 11.94 9.85
CA GLU A 225 -9.39 11.29 9.59
C GLU A 225 -9.54 10.01 10.43
N ALA A 226 -10.78 9.66 10.77
CA ALA A 226 -11.07 8.55 11.69
C ALA A 226 -11.03 7.16 11.03
N SER A 227 -11.18 7.10 9.71
CA SER A 227 -11.43 5.86 8.97
C SER A 227 -11.11 6.03 7.48
N PRO A 228 -10.84 4.94 6.73
CA PRO A 228 -10.73 5.01 5.28
C PRO A 228 -12.01 5.49 4.62
N ASN A 229 -11.89 6.29 3.57
CA ASN A 229 -12.98 6.52 2.62
C ASN A 229 -13.03 5.40 1.58
N TRP A 230 -14.22 4.85 1.31
CA TRP A 230 -14.43 3.83 0.28
C TRP A 230 -15.28 4.33 -0.90
N GLY A 231 -15.76 5.57 -0.81
CA GLY A 231 -16.66 6.17 -1.79
C GLY A 231 -15.93 6.92 -2.91
N GLU A 232 -16.70 7.33 -3.92
CA GLU A 232 -16.25 8.23 -4.99
C GLU A 232 -16.08 9.64 -4.42
N CYS A 233 -14.87 9.93 -3.92
CA CYS A 233 -14.37 11.25 -3.47
C CYS A 233 -15.45 12.19 -2.89
N PRO A 234 -16.01 11.87 -1.71
CA PRO A 234 -17.12 12.64 -1.14
C PRO A 234 -16.64 14.03 -0.73
N VAL A 235 -17.19 15.06 -1.36
CA VAL A 235 -16.90 16.46 -1.04
C VAL A 235 -17.40 16.80 0.36
N GLY A 236 -16.52 17.38 1.19
CA GLY A 236 -16.89 17.86 2.52
C GLY A 236 -16.95 16.77 3.59
N ARG A 237 -16.38 15.58 3.34
CA ARG A 237 -16.24 14.56 4.37
C ARG A 237 -15.32 15.07 5.49
N ASP A 238 -15.79 14.94 6.72
CA ASP A 238 -15.08 15.37 7.93
C ASP A 238 -15.44 14.40 9.05
N THR A 239 -14.55 13.48 9.34
CA THR A 239 -14.72 12.50 10.42
C THR A 239 -14.06 12.96 11.72
N CYS A 240 -13.28 14.04 11.69
CA CYS A 240 -12.61 14.63 12.85
C CYS A 240 -12.96 16.14 12.99
N PRO A 241 -14.23 16.51 13.22
CA PRO A 241 -14.71 17.90 13.15
C PRO A 241 -14.14 18.84 14.23
N ASP A 242 -13.58 18.26 15.30
CA ASP A 242 -12.91 19.01 16.35
C ASP A 242 -11.43 19.30 16.01
N MET A 243 -10.95 18.88 14.84
CA MET A 243 -9.58 19.07 14.36
C MET A 243 -9.52 19.87 13.04
N PRO A 244 -8.35 20.44 12.69
CA PRO A 244 -8.23 21.25 11.49
C PRO A 244 -8.32 20.43 10.19
N GLY A 245 -9.09 20.94 9.22
CA GLY A 245 -9.16 20.41 7.86
C GLY A 245 -10.38 19.52 7.61
N LEU A 246 -10.50 19.04 6.37
CA LEU A 246 -11.47 18.02 5.97
C LEU A 246 -10.71 16.73 5.71
N ASP A 247 -11.40 15.59 5.75
CA ASP A 247 -10.79 14.30 5.45
C ASP A 247 -10.09 14.36 4.08
N PRO A 248 -8.84 13.87 3.97
CA PRO A 248 -8.00 14.02 2.78
C PRO A 248 -8.41 13.01 1.68
N VAL A 249 -9.66 13.05 1.23
CA VAL A 249 -10.26 12.06 0.32
C VAL A 249 -9.63 11.97 -1.07
N GLU A 250 -8.79 12.93 -1.45
CA GLU A 250 -8.01 12.91 -2.71
C GLU A 250 -6.56 12.44 -2.51
N ASN A 251 -6.14 12.19 -1.26
CA ASN A 251 -4.80 11.72 -0.96
C ASN A 251 -4.64 10.26 -1.39
N TYR A 252 -3.53 9.96 -2.07
CA TYR A 252 -3.24 8.61 -2.53
C TYR A 252 -3.14 7.59 -1.39
N MET A 253 -2.92 8.01 -0.14
CA MET A 253 -2.83 7.13 1.03
C MET A 253 -4.17 6.88 1.74
N ASP A 254 -5.28 7.46 1.24
CA ASP A 254 -6.65 7.04 1.57
C ASP A 254 -7.09 5.89 0.63
N TYR A 255 -8.28 5.32 0.86
CA TYR A 255 -8.86 4.21 0.08
C TYR A 255 -9.97 4.65 -0.88
N SER A 256 -10.07 5.95 -1.15
CA SER A 256 -11.03 6.51 -2.10
C SER A 256 -10.97 5.79 -3.45
N ALA A 257 -12.14 5.61 -4.07
CA ALA A 257 -12.23 5.11 -5.44
C ALA A 257 -11.47 6.02 -6.42
N GLU A 258 -10.94 5.44 -7.50
CA GLU A 258 -10.17 6.13 -8.55
C GLU A 258 -11.07 6.72 -9.64
#